data_AF-A0A0D2FHC4-F1
#
_entry.id   AF-A0A0D2FHC4-F1
#
_cell.length_a   1.000
_cell.length_b   1.000
_cell.length_c   1.000
_cell.angle_alpha   90.00
_cell.angle_beta   90.00
_cell.angle_gamma   90.00
#
_symmetry.space_group_name_H-M   'P 1'
#
loop_
_entity.id
_entity.type
_entity.pdbx_description
1 polymer ?
#
loop_
_entity_poly.entity_id
_entity_poly.type
_entity_poly.pdbx_seq_one_letter_code
_entity_poly.pdbx_strand_id
1 'polypeptide(L)'
;MRLASPVRHAWLPSTEDSSATSFVHSRIFLSMLKNHRKGPIRAVPERYPKMAQKTFIPLENNPEVMTKLAHCLGLSPALSFHDAYSLTDPDLIALVPRPASALLFTYPVTPTSESYYAKVNDAEPEYAGCGPDEPVVFYHQTINHACGLIGLLHCTTNGPAEGFIQEGSDLDKLVKDTMPLRPKERAQFLHDSDMLEKAHAAAAEIGDSTVPPLGEDPGHAFIAFVKGKDGHLWELEGRRKGPVDLGVLGDVDDAMSEKALNLGPLPFLKREEAAGSGDVRFSCTVLAPSTEC
;
A
#
# COMPACT_ATOMS: atom_id res chain seq x y z
N MET A 1 -39.13 29.32 2.49
CA MET A 1 -40.20 29.47 3.49
C MET A 1 -40.54 28.05 3.96
N ARG A 2 -39.94 27.47 5.02
CA ARG A 2 -40.22 27.62 6.48
C ARG A 2 -41.73 27.46 6.77
N LEU A 3 -42.27 26.53 7.57
CA LEU A 3 -41.91 25.82 8.84
C LEU A 3 -42.71 24.49 8.91
N ALA A 4 -42.24 23.32 9.40
CA ALA A 4 -41.82 22.84 10.74
C ALA A 4 -42.96 22.52 11.77
N SER A 5 -43.23 21.20 11.97
CA SER A 5 -43.51 20.37 13.21
C SER A 5 -44.43 20.93 14.34
N PRO A 6 -44.69 20.28 15.53
CA PRO A 6 -44.27 18.97 16.11
C PRO A 6 -45.36 18.18 16.90
N VAL A 7 -44.95 17.11 17.64
CA VAL A 7 -45.32 16.69 19.05
C VAL A 7 -45.68 15.20 19.16
N ARG A 8 -45.32 14.34 20.14
CA ARG A 8 -44.38 14.26 21.29
C ARG A 8 -44.37 12.80 21.84
N HIS A 9 -43.35 12.49 22.64
CA HIS A 9 -43.05 11.28 23.45
C HIS A 9 -44.09 10.78 24.48
N ALA A 10 -43.99 9.49 24.84
CA ALA A 10 -43.99 8.91 26.22
C ALA A 10 -43.70 7.38 26.13
N TRP A 11 -42.62 6.79 26.65
CA TRP A 11 -42.29 6.32 28.02
C TRP A 11 -43.19 5.21 28.63
N LEU A 12 -42.50 4.16 29.11
CA LEU A 12 -42.91 2.86 29.70
C LEU A 12 -43.75 2.94 31.00
N PRO A 13 -44.26 1.79 31.49
CA PRO A 13 -43.67 1.26 32.74
C PRO A 13 -43.50 -0.29 32.81
N SER A 14 -42.74 -0.65 33.85
CA SER A 14 -42.13 -1.91 34.31
C SER A 14 -43.05 -2.97 34.95
N THR A 15 -42.54 -4.20 35.09
CA THR A 15 -42.52 -5.11 36.28
C THR A 15 -41.87 -6.45 35.84
N GLU A 16 -40.71 -6.92 36.38
CA GLU A 16 -40.52 -7.78 37.57
C GLU A 16 -41.51 -8.98 37.61
N ASP A 17 -41.17 -10.27 37.76
CA ASP A 17 -40.04 -10.93 38.45
C ASP A 17 -39.96 -12.45 38.09
N SER A 18 -38.79 -13.03 38.38
CA SER A 18 -38.56 -14.37 38.99
C SER A 18 -38.21 -15.64 38.17
N SER A 19 -37.16 -16.28 38.71
CA SER A 19 -36.66 -17.67 38.61
C SER A 19 -35.59 -17.92 37.52
N ALA A 20 -34.29 -17.92 37.81
CA ALA A 20 -33.44 -18.64 38.79
C ALA A 20 -33.26 -20.13 38.49
N THR A 21 -32.11 -20.46 37.88
CA THR A 21 -31.24 -21.67 37.98
C THR A 21 -30.35 -21.68 36.72
N SER A 22 -29.05 -21.93 36.66
CA SER A 22 -27.95 -22.11 37.62
C SER A 22 -26.66 -22.29 36.77
N PHE A 23 -25.52 -21.71 37.20
CA PHE A 23 -24.15 -22.28 37.22
C PHE A 23 -23.61 -23.03 35.96
N VAL A 24 -22.40 -22.83 35.42
CA VAL A 24 -21.04 -22.57 35.97
C VAL A 24 -20.13 -22.08 34.82
N HIS A 25 -19.14 -21.22 35.14
CA HIS A 25 -17.90 -20.86 34.39
C HIS A 25 -17.74 -19.37 34.05
N SER A 26 -17.71 -18.54 35.09
CA SER A 26 -17.01 -17.24 35.04
C SER A 26 -16.32 -16.98 36.39
N ARG A 27 -15.11 -17.52 36.55
CA ARG A 27 -14.23 -17.25 37.70
C ARG A 27 -12.74 -17.20 37.37
N ILE A 28 -12.37 -16.93 36.11
CA ILE A 28 -10.96 -16.71 35.74
C ILE A 28 -10.65 -15.23 35.44
N PHE A 29 -11.66 -14.39 35.17
CA PHE A 29 -11.38 -13.02 34.70
C PHE A 29 -11.27 -11.92 35.78
N LEU A 30 -11.48 -12.24 37.07
CA LEU A 30 -11.50 -11.23 38.14
C LEU A 30 -10.44 -11.42 39.24
N SER A 31 -9.36 -12.17 38.95
CA SER A 31 -8.22 -12.37 39.87
C SER A 31 -6.93 -11.63 39.47
N MET A 32 -6.88 -10.96 38.30
CA MET A 32 -5.64 -10.29 37.83
C MET A 32 -5.64 -8.77 37.95
N LEU A 33 -6.64 -8.15 38.58
CA LEU A 33 -6.74 -6.67 38.71
C LEU A 33 -6.46 -6.12 40.12
N LYS A 34 -5.89 -6.93 41.02
CA LYS A 34 -5.46 -6.44 42.34
C LYS A 34 -4.05 -6.91 42.66
N ASN A 35 -3.07 -6.24 42.06
CA ASN A 35 -1.72 -6.04 42.62
C ASN A 35 -0.95 -5.05 41.74
N HIS A 36 -1.10 -3.76 42.00
CA HIS A 36 -0.20 -2.72 41.49
C HIS A 36 0.46 -2.04 42.69
N ARG A 37 1.51 -2.66 43.22
CA ARG A 37 2.58 -1.92 43.91
C ARG A 37 3.49 -1.36 42.82
N LYS A 38 3.55 -0.03 42.72
CA LYS A 38 4.48 0.69 41.83
C LYS A 38 5.92 0.41 42.28
N GLY A 39 6.56 -0.58 41.67
CA GLY A 39 8.02 -0.68 41.64
C GLY A 39 8.58 0.25 40.56
N PRO A 40 9.87 0.64 40.62
CA PRO A 40 10.47 1.52 39.63
C PRO A 40 10.40 0.83 38.27
N ILE A 41 9.87 1.54 37.27
CA ILE A 41 9.84 1.11 35.87
C ILE A 41 11.30 0.94 35.44
N ARG A 42 11.76 -0.32 35.35
CA ARG A 42 13.01 -0.63 34.67
C ARG A 42 12.81 -0.28 33.20
N ALA A 43 13.64 0.63 32.69
CA ALA A 43 13.71 0.90 31.26
C ALA A 43 13.93 -0.42 30.52
N VAL A 44 12.99 -0.77 29.64
CA VAL A 44 13.17 -1.87 28.69
C VAL A 44 14.24 -1.40 27.72
N PRO A 45 15.36 -2.12 27.52
CA PRO A 45 16.37 -1.71 26.57
C PRO A 45 15.77 -1.79 25.17
N GLU A 46 15.63 -0.63 24.55
CA GLU A 46 15.14 -0.42 23.19
C GLU A 46 16.21 -0.87 22.18
N ARG A 47 16.44 -2.19 22.10
CA ARG A 47 17.31 -2.78 21.09
C ARG A 47 16.60 -3.95 20.45
N TYR A 48 15.71 -3.63 19.52
CA TYR A 48 15.34 -4.58 18.48
C TYR A 48 16.60 -4.97 17.71
N PRO A 49 16.83 -6.26 17.40
CA PRO A 49 17.94 -6.65 16.56
C PRO A 49 17.83 -5.92 15.22
N LYS A 50 18.96 -5.40 14.74
CA LYS A 50 19.05 -4.81 13.40
C LYS A 50 18.71 -5.93 12.40
N MET A 51 17.73 -5.71 11.52
CA MET A 51 17.39 -6.68 10.47
C MET A 51 18.66 -7.04 9.68
N ALA A 52 18.80 -8.32 9.34
CA ALA A 52 19.84 -8.74 8.42
C ALA A 52 19.61 -8.03 7.07
N GLN A 53 20.67 -7.58 6.41
CA GLN A 53 20.52 -6.90 5.14
C GLN A 53 20.24 -7.94 4.04
N LYS A 54 19.00 -8.01 3.56
CA LYS A 54 18.61 -8.79 2.38
C LYS A 54 18.68 -7.93 1.11
N THR A 55 19.07 -8.56 0.01
CA THR A 55 19.13 -7.94 -1.32
C THR A 55 18.46 -8.86 -2.32
N PHE A 56 17.46 -8.35 -3.03
CA PHE A 56 16.78 -9.05 -4.12
C PHE A 56 17.34 -8.63 -5.47
N ILE A 57 17.01 -9.41 -6.50
CA ILE A 57 17.18 -8.98 -7.88
C ILE A 57 16.12 -7.90 -8.18
N PRO A 58 16.47 -6.73 -8.73
CA PRO A 58 15.48 -5.71 -9.09
C PRO A 58 14.44 -6.25 -10.07
N LEU A 59 13.16 -5.93 -9.87
CA LEU A 59 12.11 -6.25 -10.86
C LEU A 59 12.09 -5.21 -11.97
N GLU A 60 11.89 -5.68 -13.19
CA GLU A 60 11.56 -4.83 -14.33
C GLU A 60 10.09 -4.39 -14.23
N ASN A 61 9.80 -3.10 -14.46
CA ASN A 61 8.42 -2.59 -14.50
C ASN A 61 7.75 -2.95 -15.83
N ASN A 62 7.48 -4.23 -15.99
CA ASN A 62 6.94 -4.83 -17.19
C ASN A 62 5.57 -5.46 -16.86
N PRO A 63 4.53 -5.24 -17.68
CA PRO A 63 3.20 -5.82 -17.44
C PRO A 63 3.18 -7.33 -17.24
N GLU A 64 4.00 -8.10 -17.98
CA GLU A 64 4.06 -9.56 -17.86
C GLU A 64 4.64 -9.97 -16.49
N VAL A 65 5.77 -9.36 -16.10
CA VAL A 65 6.43 -9.58 -14.80
C VAL A 65 5.47 -9.26 -13.65
N MET A 66 4.85 -8.08 -13.68
CA MET A 66 3.97 -7.61 -12.61
C MET A 66 2.67 -8.41 -12.53
N THR A 67 2.07 -8.75 -13.67
CA THR A 67 0.86 -9.59 -13.73
C THR A 67 1.14 -10.98 -13.21
N LYS A 68 2.25 -11.61 -13.65
CA LYS A 68 2.63 -12.94 -13.19
C LYS A 68 2.85 -12.98 -11.68
N LEU A 69 3.56 -11.99 -11.14
CA LEU A 69 3.79 -11.87 -9.70
C LEU A 69 2.47 -11.68 -8.93
N ALA A 70 1.60 -10.77 -9.38
CA ALA A 70 0.32 -10.53 -8.74
C ALA A 70 -0.57 -11.77 -8.72
N HIS A 71 -0.67 -12.49 -9.85
CA HIS A 71 -1.44 -13.73 -9.94
C HIS A 71 -0.82 -14.87 -9.12
N CYS A 72 0.52 -14.97 -9.09
CA CYS A 72 1.23 -15.95 -8.26
C CYS A 72 0.93 -15.76 -6.77
N LEU A 73 0.80 -14.51 -6.32
CA LEU A 73 0.45 -14.19 -4.93
C LEU A 73 -1.04 -14.38 -4.64
N GLY A 74 -1.90 -14.35 -5.67
CA GLY A 74 -3.33 -14.65 -5.55
C GLY A 74 -4.27 -13.51 -5.90
N LEU A 75 -3.82 -12.50 -6.65
CA LEU A 75 -4.75 -11.57 -7.30
C LEU A 75 -5.57 -12.33 -8.35
N SER A 76 -6.85 -12.00 -8.47
CA SER A 76 -7.73 -12.57 -9.49
C SER A 76 -7.22 -12.28 -10.91
N PRO A 77 -7.28 -13.26 -11.84
CA PRO A 77 -7.03 -13.04 -13.27
C PRO A 77 -7.98 -12.06 -13.96
N ALA A 78 -8.99 -11.52 -13.26
CA ALA A 78 -9.83 -10.43 -13.75
C ALA A 78 -9.08 -9.09 -13.84
N LEU A 79 -7.94 -8.96 -13.15
CA LEU A 79 -7.05 -7.80 -13.24
C LEU A 79 -5.67 -8.22 -13.76
N SER A 80 -5.05 -7.34 -14.54
CA SER A 80 -3.66 -7.46 -14.99
C SER A 80 -3.03 -6.08 -15.07
N PHE A 81 -1.70 -6.04 -15.07
CA PHE A 81 -0.96 -4.83 -15.38
C PHE A 81 -0.96 -4.62 -16.90
N HIS A 82 -1.00 -3.36 -17.32
CA HIS A 82 -0.96 -2.90 -18.71
C HIS A 82 0.05 -1.78 -18.86
N ASP A 83 0.69 -1.65 -20.03
CA ASP A 83 1.53 -0.49 -20.32
C ASP A 83 0.71 0.80 -20.38
N ALA A 84 1.22 1.86 -19.76
CA ALA A 84 0.77 3.23 -20.03
C ALA A 84 1.79 3.94 -20.93
N TYR A 85 1.48 4.02 -22.23
CA TYR A 85 2.34 4.63 -23.24
C TYR A 85 2.47 6.16 -23.10
N SER A 86 1.53 6.81 -22.41
CA SER A 86 1.58 8.24 -22.14
C SER A 86 0.81 8.59 -20.86
N LEU A 87 1.22 9.70 -20.24
CA LEU A 87 0.52 10.34 -19.13
C LEU A 87 -0.09 11.70 -19.52
N THR A 88 0.06 12.12 -20.78
CA THR A 88 -0.39 13.43 -21.26
C THR A 88 -1.13 13.39 -22.59
N ASP A 89 -0.92 12.37 -23.42
CA ASP A 89 -1.60 12.18 -24.69
C ASP A 89 -2.92 11.41 -24.46
N PRO A 90 -4.10 12.04 -24.68
CA PRO A 90 -5.38 11.41 -24.42
C PRO A 90 -5.63 10.11 -25.21
N ASP A 91 -5.15 10.04 -26.47
CA ASP A 91 -5.40 8.89 -27.33
C ASP A 91 -4.59 7.68 -26.85
N LEU A 92 -3.36 7.91 -26.37
CA LEU A 92 -2.52 6.86 -25.78
C LEU A 92 -2.97 6.46 -24.36
N ILE A 93 -3.47 7.40 -23.56
CA ILE A 93 -4.07 7.11 -22.25
C ILE A 93 -5.31 6.23 -22.42
N ALA A 94 -6.12 6.47 -23.46
CA ALA A 94 -7.34 5.72 -23.73
C ALA A 94 -7.11 4.24 -24.08
N LEU A 95 -5.86 3.83 -24.36
CA LEU A 95 -5.50 2.42 -24.58
C LEU A 95 -5.55 1.58 -23.30
N VAL A 96 -5.44 2.21 -22.13
CA VAL A 96 -5.45 1.52 -20.84
C VAL A 96 -6.90 1.14 -20.47
N PRO A 97 -7.18 -0.14 -20.14
CA PRO A 97 -8.51 -0.55 -19.69
C PRO A 97 -8.98 0.22 -18.46
N ARG A 98 -10.29 0.40 -18.33
CA ARG A 98 -10.91 1.19 -17.25
C ARG A 98 -11.98 0.36 -16.51
N PRO A 99 -12.19 0.60 -15.20
CA PRO A 99 -11.49 1.57 -14.35
C PRO A 99 -10.06 1.14 -14.00
N ALA A 100 -9.13 2.08 -13.96
CA ALA A 100 -7.75 1.83 -13.54
C ALA A 100 -7.63 1.84 -12.00
N SER A 101 -7.26 0.71 -11.41
CA SER A 101 -7.20 0.54 -9.95
C SER A 101 -5.97 1.19 -9.34
N ALA A 102 -4.83 1.14 -10.03
CA ALA A 102 -3.57 1.71 -9.57
C ALA A 102 -2.64 2.04 -10.74
N LEU A 103 -1.79 3.05 -10.56
CA LEU A 103 -0.67 3.36 -11.45
C LEU A 103 0.65 3.07 -10.72
N LEU A 104 1.47 2.19 -11.29
CA LEU A 104 2.82 1.90 -10.82
C LEU A 104 3.84 2.63 -11.70
N PHE A 105 4.51 3.60 -11.09
CA PHE A 105 5.39 4.54 -11.76
C PHE A 105 6.84 4.27 -11.36
N THR A 106 7.73 4.07 -12.34
CA THR A 106 9.18 4.06 -12.10
C THR A 106 9.83 5.32 -12.60
N TYR A 107 10.80 5.82 -11.84
CA TYR A 107 11.58 6.99 -12.21
C TYR A 107 13.08 6.77 -11.95
N PRO A 108 13.96 7.48 -12.68
CA PRO A 108 15.38 7.42 -12.43
C PRO A 108 15.69 8.13 -11.11
N VAL A 109 16.56 7.52 -10.30
CA VAL A 109 17.06 8.14 -9.09
C VAL A 109 18.10 9.19 -9.50
N THR A 110 17.74 10.47 -9.36
CA THR A 110 18.58 11.61 -9.74
C THR A 110 18.97 12.39 -8.46
N PRO A 111 20.03 13.22 -8.50
CA PRO A 111 20.32 14.11 -7.38
C PRO A 111 19.15 15.04 -7.02
N THR A 112 18.34 15.42 -8.01
CA THR A 112 17.14 16.24 -7.83
C THR A 112 16.06 15.48 -7.07
N SER A 113 15.72 14.26 -7.50
CA SER A 113 14.68 13.46 -6.85
C SER A 113 15.11 13.05 -5.44
N GLU A 114 16.35 12.63 -5.23
CA GLU A 114 16.88 12.32 -3.89
C GLU A 114 16.87 13.55 -2.96
N SER A 115 17.28 14.73 -3.44
CA SER A 115 17.23 15.96 -2.63
C SER A 115 15.79 16.34 -2.26
N TYR A 116 14.84 16.14 -3.18
CA TYR A 116 13.43 16.39 -2.91
C TYR A 116 12.89 15.44 -1.85
N TYR A 117 13.04 14.12 -2.04
CA TYR A 117 12.52 13.13 -1.09
C TYR A 117 13.21 13.21 0.28
N ALA A 118 14.51 13.52 0.34
CA ALA A 118 15.19 13.77 1.61
C ALA A 118 14.56 14.93 2.40
N LYS A 119 14.30 16.07 1.73
CA LYS A 119 13.65 17.23 2.37
C LYS A 119 12.23 16.93 2.83
N VAL A 120 11.46 16.22 2.01
CA VAL A 120 10.08 15.89 2.34
C VAL A 120 10.02 14.88 3.49
N ASN A 121 10.84 13.82 3.44
CA ASN A 121 10.94 12.84 4.52
C ASN A 121 11.42 13.49 5.84
N ASP A 122 12.34 14.45 5.82
CA ASP A 122 12.78 15.15 7.03
C ASP A 122 11.66 15.99 7.67
N ALA A 123 10.74 16.53 6.86
CA ALA A 123 9.63 17.35 7.32
C ALA A 123 8.42 16.52 7.81
N GLU A 124 8.28 15.28 7.36
CA GLU A 124 7.12 14.43 7.67
C GLU A 124 7.36 13.59 8.94
N PRO A 125 6.31 13.40 9.78
CA PRO A 125 6.37 12.46 10.89
C PRO A 125 6.35 11.01 10.38
N GLU A 126 6.89 10.09 11.18
CA GLU A 126 6.75 8.65 10.92
C GLU A 126 5.28 8.24 10.95
N TYR A 127 4.84 7.52 9.92
CA TYR A 127 3.50 6.98 9.87
C TYR A 127 3.34 5.84 10.89
N ALA A 128 2.26 5.89 11.66
CA ALA A 128 1.98 4.93 12.72
C ALA A 128 0.57 4.30 12.58
N GLY A 129 -0.05 4.46 11.40
CA GLY A 129 -1.35 3.86 11.11
C GLY A 129 -1.31 2.34 11.21
N CYS A 130 -2.43 1.77 11.67
CA CYS A 130 -2.66 0.34 11.65
C CYS A 130 -4.16 0.02 11.72
N GLY A 131 -4.55 -1.10 11.12
CA GLY A 131 -5.90 -1.65 11.21
C GLY A 131 -6.80 -1.28 10.03
N PRO A 132 -8.03 -1.81 10.03
CA PRO A 132 -8.93 -1.74 8.87
C PRO A 132 -9.42 -0.32 8.55
N ASP A 133 -9.27 0.62 9.47
CA ASP A 133 -9.70 2.02 9.32
C ASP A 133 -8.64 2.89 8.61
N GLU A 134 -7.47 2.34 8.28
CA GLU A 134 -6.49 3.05 7.47
C GLU A 134 -7.06 3.35 6.07
N PRO A 135 -6.83 4.57 5.52
CA PRO A 135 -7.29 4.90 4.17
C PRO A 135 -6.57 4.04 3.11
N VAL A 136 -5.33 3.66 3.41
CA VAL A 136 -4.45 2.81 2.60
C VAL A 136 -3.53 1.98 3.51
N VAL A 137 -3.24 0.74 3.10
CA VAL A 137 -2.21 -0.11 3.70
C VAL A 137 -0.86 0.27 3.09
N PHE A 138 0.06 0.70 3.96
CA PHE A 138 1.42 1.07 3.59
C PHE A 138 2.45 0.06 4.11
N TYR A 139 3.42 -0.28 3.25
CA TYR A 139 4.54 -1.17 3.50
C TYR A 139 5.86 -0.44 3.29
N HIS A 140 6.70 -0.37 4.33
CA HIS A 140 8.07 0.12 4.15
C HIS A 140 8.93 -0.91 3.44
N GLN A 141 9.82 -0.41 2.59
CA GLN A 141 10.88 -1.19 1.99
C GLN A 141 12.07 -1.27 2.95
N THR A 142 12.45 -2.49 3.33
CA THR A 142 13.63 -2.77 4.17
C THR A 142 14.60 -3.76 3.51
N ILE A 143 14.18 -4.38 2.41
CA ILE A 143 14.98 -5.25 1.55
C ILE A 143 15.54 -4.41 0.39
N ASN A 144 16.85 -4.51 0.14
CA ASN A 144 17.46 -3.81 -1.00
C ASN A 144 16.85 -4.33 -2.32
N HIS A 145 16.54 -3.41 -3.23
CA HIS A 145 15.96 -3.68 -4.55
C HIS A 145 14.58 -4.35 -4.58
N ALA A 146 13.88 -4.42 -3.44
CA ALA A 146 12.49 -4.91 -3.39
C ALA A 146 11.43 -3.85 -3.75
N CYS A 147 11.82 -2.66 -4.22
CA CYS A 147 10.91 -1.55 -4.54
C CYS A 147 9.78 -1.95 -5.50
N GLY A 148 10.07 -2.79 -6.52
CA GLY A 148 9.05 -3.31 -7.43
C GLY A 148 8.01 -4.19 -6.74
N LEU A 149 8.43 -5.08 -5.83
CA LEU A 149 7.52 -5.91 -5.03
C LEU A 149 6.69 -5.05 -4.08
N ILE A 150 7.31 -4.08 -3.40
CA ILE A 150 6.60 -3.16 -2.50
C ILE A 150 5.56 -2.33 -3.28
N GLY A 151 5.93 -1.81 -4.45
CA GLY A 151 5.01 -1.12 -5.35
C GLY A 151 3.85 -2.01 -5.79
N LEU A 152 4.10 -3.27 -6.15
CA LEU A 152 3.06 -4.23 -6.49
C LEU A 152 2.11 -4.52 -5.32
N LEU A 153 2.64 -4.71 -4.10
CA LEU A 153 1.81 -4.89 -2.91
C LEU A 153 0.94 -3.66 -2.65
N HIS A 154 1.49 -2.45 -2.80
CA HIS A 154 0.72 -1.22 -2.70
C HIS A 154 -0.41 -1.15 -3.74
N CYS A 155 -0.14 -1.51 -5.01
CA CYS A 155 -1.16 -1.51 -6.07
C CYS A 155 -2.27 -2.55 -5.83
N THR A 156 -1.92 -3.73 -5.32
CA THR A 156 -2.85 -4.89 -5.26
C THR A 156 -3.65 -4.97 -3.95
N THR A 157 -3.17 -4.36 -2.87
CA THR A 157 -3.81 -4.42 -1.55
C THR A 157 -4.58 -3.16 -1.16
N ASN A 158 -4.69 -2.19 -2.08
CA ASN A 158 -5.38 -0.93 -1.86
C ASN A 158 -6.44 -0.65 -2.93
N GLY A 159 -7.38 0.23 -2.59
CA GLY A 159 -8.40 0.69 -3.52
C GLY A 159 -9.27 -0.44 -4.06
N PRO A 160 -9.80 -0.31 -5.30
CA PRO A 160 -10.66 -1.33 -5.90
C PRO A 160 -10.01 -2.71 -6.04
N ALA A 161 -8.67 -2.77 -6.15
CA ALA A 161 -7.94 -4.03 -6.34
C ALA A 161 -8.01 -4.97 -5.12
N GLU A 162 -8.16 -4.43 -3.89
CA GLU A 162 -8.31 -5.23 -2.67
C GLU A 162 -9.48 -6.23 -2.79
N GLY A 163 -10.57 -5.84 -3.46
CA GLY A 163 -11.74 -6.69 -3.69
C GLY A 163 -11.53 -7.84 -4.69
N PHE A 164 -10.37 -7.89 -5.36
CA PHE A 164 -10.01 -8.94 -6.32
C PHE A 164 -8.97 -9.91 -5.76
N ILE A 165 -8.59 -9.79 -4.49
CA ILE A 165 -7.71 -10.75 -3.82
C ILE A 165 -8.50 -12.04 -3.58
N GLN A 166 -7.97 -13.18 -4.02
CA GLN A 166 -8.64 -14.48 -3.88
C GLN A 166 -8.57 -14.97 -2.44
N GLU A 167 -9.70 -15.35 -1.86
CA GLU A 167 -9.78 -15.86 -0.49
C GLU A 167 -8.89 -17.11 -0.29
N GLY A 168 -8.12 -17.14 0.79
CA GLY A 168 -7.20 -18.23 1.12
C GLY A 168 -5.88 -18.22 0.34
N SER A 169 -5.69 -17.27 -0.57
CA SER A 169 -4.42 -17.05 -1.27
C SER A 169 -3.33 -16.52 -0.34
N ASP A 170 -2.10 -16.47 -0.83
CA ASP A 170 -0.97 -15.95 -0.05
C ASP A 170 -1.05 -14.43 0.14
N LEU A 171 -1.59 -13.70 -0.84
CA LEU A 171 -1.90 -12.28 -0.71
C LEU A 171 -3.00 -12.01 0.31
N ASP A 172 -4.06 -12.82 0.34
CA ASP A 172 -5.13 -12.72 1.35
C ASP A 172 -4.60 -12.92 2.78
N LYS A 173 -3.77 -13.96 2.98
CA LYS A 173 -3.11 -14.20 4.27
C LYS A 173 -2.19 -13.05 4.65
N LEU A 174 -1.36 -12.58 3.71
CA LEU A 174 -0.46 -11.44 3.94
C LEU A 174 -1.23 -10.21 4.40
N VAL A 175 -2.32 -9.84 3.73
CA VAL A 175 -3.14 -8.69 4.12
C VAL A 175 -3.72 -8.90 5.52
N LYS A 176 -4.31 -10.06 5.80
CA LYS A 176 -4.89 -10.37 7.12
C LYS A 176 -3.86 -10.31 8.26
N ASP A 177 -2.67 -10.84 8.03
CA ASP A 177 -1.60 -10.92 9.03
C ASP A 177 -0.91 -9.56 9.24
N THR A 178 -0.85 -8.71 8.21
CA THR A 178 -0.18 -7.41 8.27
C THR A 178 -1.10 -6.24 8.63
N MET A 179 -2.41 -6.37 8.40
CA MET A 179 -3.42 -5.35 8.75
C MET A 179 -3.33 -4.86 10.21
N PRO A 180 -3.22 -5.72 11.24
CA PRO A 180 -3.15 -5.25 12.63
C PRO A 180 -1.77 -4.69 13.01
N LEU A 181 -0.74 -4.86 12.18
CA LEU A 181 0.62 -4.46 12.46
C LEU A 181 0.84 -3.00 12.10
N ARG A 182 1.75 -2.33 12.81
CA ARG A 182 2.25 -1.00 12.43
C ARG A 182 3.32 -1.13 11.33
N PRO A 183 3.69 -0.03 10.63
CA PRO A 183 4.50 -0.12 9.43
C PRO A 183 5.86 -0.80 9.62
N LYS A 184 6.50 -0.64 10.79
CA LYS A 184 7.77 -1.31 11.11
C LYS A 184 7.60 -2.83 11.24
N GLU A 185 6.58 -3.28 11.97
CA GLU A 185 6.27 -4.70 12.13
C GLU A 185 5.79 -5.33 10.81
N ARG A 186 5.05 -4.59 9.97
CA ARG A 186 4.73 -5.03 8.60
C ARG A 186 6.00 -5.24 7.78
N ALA A 187 6.93 -4.29 7.80
CA ALA A 187 8.17 -4.40 7.06
C ALA A 187 9.03 -5.60 7.52
N GLN A 188 9.02 -5.89 8.82
CA GLN A 188 9.65 -7.11 9.35
C GLN A 188 8.96 -8.38 8.84
N PHE A 189 7.62 -8.41 8.84
CA PHE A 189 6.86 -9.54 8.28
C PHE A 189 7.22 -9.80 6.82
N LEU A 190 7.25 -8.73 6.00
CA LEU A 190 7.64 -8.81 4.59
C LEU A 190 9.09 -9.30 4.44
N HIS A 191 10.01 -8.79 5.27
CA HIS A 191 11.41 -9.19 5.29
C HIS A 191 11.60 -10.69 5.56
N ASP A 192 10.81 -11.25 6.47
CA ASP A 192 10.94 -12.65 6.91
C ASP A 192 10.08 -13.62 6.06
N SER A 193 9.36 -13.12 5.06
CA SER A 193 8.47 -13.93 4.24
C SER A 193 9.21 -14.68 3.12
N ASP A 194 9.47 -15.97 3.35
CA ASP A 194 9.98 -16.89 2.33
C ASP A 194 9.05 -17.00 1.11
N MET A 195 7.75 -16.81 1.31
CA MET A 195 6.75 -16.83 0.24
C MET A 195 6.96 -15.66 -0.73
N LEU A 196 7.13 -14.44 -0.19
CA LEU A 196 7.39 -13.26 -1.01
C LEU A 196 8.74 -13.35 -1.71
N GLU A 197 9.76 -13.83 -1.00
CA GLU A 197 11.11 -14.00 -1.57
C GLU A 197 11.10 -14.94 -2.79
N LYS A 198 10.39 -16.08 -2.69
CA LYS A 198 10.26 -17.04 -3.81
C LYS A 198 9.44 -16.48 -4.97
N ALA A 199 8.30 -15.84 -4.68
CA ALA A 199 7.46 -15.26 -5.71
C ALA A 199 8.20 -14.13 -6.47
N HIS A 200 8.91 -13.28 -5.73
CA HIS A 200 9.76 -12.22 -6.29
C HIS A 200 10.86 -12.80 -7.18
N ALA A 201 11.61 -13.79 -6.69
CA ALA A 201 12.70 -14.39 -7.46
C ALA A 201 12.21 -15.01 -8.78
N ALA A 202 11.07 -15.72 -8.73
CA ALA A 202 10.47 -16.30 -9.94
C ALA A 202 10.02 -15.22 -10.95
N ALA A 203 9.50 -14.09 -10.48
CA ALA A 203 9.10 -12.98 -11.36
C ALA A 203 10.31 -12.25 -11.97
N ALA A 204 11.41 -12.11 -11.21
CA ALA A 204 12.63 -11.45 -11.66
C ALA A 204 13.31 -12.17 -12.84
N GLU A 205 13.06 -13.48 -13.02
CA GLU A 205 13.59 -14.28 -14.12
C GLU A 205 12.84 -14.10 -15.46
N ILE A 206 11.70 -13.39 -15.46
CA ILE A 206 10.81 -13.26 -16.63
C ILE A 206 11.14 -12.03 -17.48
N GLY A 207 11.75 -11.00 -16.89
CA GLY A 207 12.01 -9.72 -17.56
C GLY A 207 12.86 -9.87 -18.84
N ASP A 208 12.66 -8.96 -19.78
CA ASP A 208 13.36 -8.94 -21.07
C ASP A 208 14.79 -8.35 -20.94
N SER A 209 15.07 -7.68 -19.82
CA SER A 209 16.35 -7.02 -19.57
C SER A 209 17.39 -7.93 -18.90
N THR A 210 18.66 -7.59 -19.09
CA THR A 210 19.74 -8.22 -18.33
C THR A 210 19.71 -7.70 -16.90
N VAL A 211 19.51 -8.60 -15.95
CA VAL A 211 19.58 -8.33 -14.51
C VAL A 211 20.94 -7.71 -14.16
N PRO A 212 20.97 -6.56 -13.45
CA PRO A 212 22.23 -6.00 -12.94
C PRO A 212 22.95 -7.00 -12.04
N PRO A 213 24.30 -6.99 -11.99
CA PRO A 213 25.04 -7.79 -11.03
C PRO A 213 24.52 -7.60 -9.61
N LEU A 214 24.46 -8.68 -8.83
CA LEU A 214 23.92 -8.63 -7.47
C LEU A 214 24.65 -7.57 -6.63
N GLY A 215 23.91 -6.56 -6.17
CA GLY A 215 24.43 -5.48 -5.33
C GLY A 215 24.80 -4.19 -6.09
N GLU A 216 24.65 -4.15 -7.42
CA GLU A 216 24.66 -2.87 -8.15
C GLU A 216 23.32 -2.14 -7.99
N ASP A 217 23.39 -0.82 -7.84
CA ASP A 217 22.21 0.02 -7.75
C ASP A 217 21.49 0.04 -9.12
N PRO A 218 20.22 -0.38 -9.19
CA PRO A 218 19.46 -0.35 -10.43
C PRO A 218 19.17 1.06 -10.96
N GLY A 219 19.42 2.11 -10.16
CA GLY A 219 19.31 3.51 -10.57
C GLY A 219 17.87 4.00 -10.79
N HIS A 220 16.88 3.23 -10.35
CA HIS A 220 15.46 3.57 -10.45
C HIS A 220 14.70 3.19 -9.18
N ALA A 221 13.58 3.87 -8.96
CA ALA A 221 12.68 3.64 -7.83
C ALA A 221 11.23 3.56 -8.30
N PHE A 222 10.38 2.94 -7.47
CA PHE A 222 8.96 2.69 -7.75
C PHE A 222 8.07 3.51 -6.83
N ILE A 223 6.98 4.03 -7.37
CA ILE A 223 5.89 4.69 -6.64
C ILE A 223 4.58 4.06 -7.09
N ALA A 224 3.73 3.66 -6.15
CA ALA A 224 2.35 3.32 -6.46
C ALA A 224 1.43 4.52 -6.18
N PHE A 225 0.56 4.83 -7.13
CA PHE A 225 -0.54 5.79 -6.96
C PHE A 225 -1.85 5.02 -6.93
N VAL A 226 -2.58 5.13 -5.82
CA VAL A 226 -3.82 4.37 -5.57
C VAL A 226 -4.93 5.27 -5.03
N LYS A 227 -6.18 4.93 -5.34
CA LYS A 227 -7.34 5.56 -4.69
C LYS A 227 -7.59 4.88 -3.34
N GLY A 228 -7.54 5.64 -2.26
CA GLY A 228 -7.82 5.16 -0.90
C GLY A 228 -9.30 4.92 -0.66
N LYS A 229 -9.62 4.26 0.47
CA LYS A 229 -11.00 4.00 0.92
C LYS A 229 -11.78 5.29 1.22
N ASP A 230 -11.06 6.36 1.50
CA ASP A 230 -11.56 7.72 1.71
C ASP A 230 -11.83 8.49 0.42
N GLY A 231 -11.54 7.90 -0.74
CA GLY A 231 -11.68 8.54 -2.05
C GLY A 231 -10.55 9.50 -2.37
N HIS A 232 -9.45 9.52 -1.62
CA HIS A 232 -8.28 10.35 -1.93
C HIS A 232 -7.29 9.59 -2.81
N LEU A 233 -6.44 10.31 -3.55
CA LEU A 233 -5.29 9.73 -4.23
C LEU A 233 -4.11 9.68 -3.26
N TRP A 234 -3.45 8.54 -3.17
CA TRP A 234 -2.32 8.32 -2.28
C TRP A 234 -1.05 7.96 -3.05
N GLU A 235 0.07 8.59 -2.69
CA GLU A 235 1.43 8.22 -3.11
C GLU A 235 2.01 7.21 -2.11
N LEU A 236 2.39 6.03 -2.59
CA LEU A 236 2.95 4.95 -1.78
C LEU A 236 4.34 4.56 -2.29
N GLU A 237 5.37 5.23 -1.77
CA GLU A 237 6.79 4.96 -2.04
C GLU A 237 7.43 4.34 -0.78
N GLY A 238 8.03 3.16 -0.90
CA GLY A 238 8.43 2.34 0.25
C GLY A 238 9.60 2.87 1.09
N ARG A 239 10.40 3.81 0.58
CA ARG A 239 11.51 4.47 1.29
C ARG A 239 11.05 5.70 2.07
N ARG A 240 9.82 6.18 1.85
CA ARG A 240 9.23 7.27 2.64
C ARG A 240 8.89 6.84 4.05
N LYS A 241 8.69 7.83 4.91
CA LYS A 241 8.19 7.67 6.29
C LYS A 241 6.72 7.24 6.38
N GLY A 242 5.99 7.31 5.28
CA GLY A 242 4.56 7.04 5.24
C GLY A 242 3.92 7.27 3.88
N PRO A 243 2.63 6.92 3.75
CA PRO A 243 1.83 7.26 2.59
C PRO A 243 1.54 8.77 2.54
N VAL A 244 1.46 9.35 1.34
CA VAL A 244 1.14 10.78 1.15
C VAL A 244 -0.24 10.94 0.56
N ASP A 245 -1.10 11.68 1.24
CA ASP A 245 -2.39 12.12 0.69
C ASP A 245 -2.14 13.24 -0.33
N LEU A 246 -2.45 12.97 -1.60
CA LEU A 246 -2.33 13.92 -2.70
C LEU A 246 -3.63 14.69 -2.95
N GLY A 247 -4.70 14.35 -2.24
CA GLY A 247 -5.98 15.03 -2.25
C GLY A 247 -7.12 14.19 -2.83
N VAL A 248 -8.33 14.75 -2.72
CA VAL A 248 -9.59 14.10 -3.11
C VAL A 248 -9.58 13.70 -4.59
N LEU A 249 -9.91 12.45 -4.88
CA LEU A 249 -10.19 11.91 -6.21
C LEU A 249 -11.70 11.66 -6.33
N GLY A 250 -12.38 12.27 -7.31
CA GLY A 250 -13.86 12.19 -7.37
C GLY A 250 -14.37 10.75 -7.56
N ASP A 251 -15.64 10.48 -7.30
CA ASP A 251 -16.21 9.11 -7.38
C ASP A 251 -15.99 8.45 -8.76
N VAL A 252 -16.03 9.26 -9.82
CA VAL A 252 -15.82 8.83 -11.22
C VAL A 252 -14.35 8.81 -11.64
N ASP A 253 -13.46 9.37 -10.82
CA ASP A 253 -12.04 9.42 -11.09
C ASP A 253 -11.35 8.14 -10.62
N ASP A 254 -10.41 7.66 -11.42
CA ASP A 254 -9.56 6.52 -11.10
C ASP A 254 -8.06 6.89 -11.24
N ALA A 255 -7.15 5.91 -11.07
CA ALA A 255 -5.71 6.17 -11.03
C ALA A 255 -5.11 6.77 -12.32
N MET A 256 -5.82 6.68 -13.44
CA MET A 256 -5.41 7.21 -14.75
C MET A 256 -6.31 8.35 -15.23
N SER A 257 -7.19 8.90 -14.38
CA SER A 257 -7.95 10.12 -14.71
C SER A 257 -7.02 11.34 -14.76
N GLU A 258 -7.36 12.34 -15.57
CA GLU A 258 -6.58 13.60 -15.68
C GLU A 258 -6.29 14.23 -14.31
N LYS A 259 -7.27 14.18 -13.40
CA LYS A 259 -7.10 14.66 -12.03
C LYS A 259 -6.05 13.87 -11.26
N ALA A 260 -6.07 12.54 -11.35
CA ALA A 260 -5.06 11.70 -10.68
C ALA A 260 -3.66 11.97 -11.24
N LEU A 261 -3.53 12.06 -12.56
CA LEU A 261 -2.25 12.32 -13.21
C LEU A 261 -1.66 13.68 -12.80
N ASN A 262 -2.50 14.71 -12.68
CA ASN A 262 -2.09 16.04 -12.23
C ASN A 262 -1.75 16.13 -10.74
N LEU A 263 -2.36 15.29 -9.90
CA LEU A 263 -2.05 15.23 -8.46
C LEU A 263 -0.81 14.38 -8.18
N GLY A 264 -0.59 13.29 -8.93
CA GLY A 264 0.47 12.31 -8.70
C GLY A 264 1.70 12.48 -9.59
N PRO A 265 1.82 11.75 -10.70
CA PRO A 265 3.08 11.62 -11.45
C PRO A 265 3.49 12.88 -12.24
N LEU A 266 2.55 13.69 -12.76
CA LEU A 266 2.93 14.83 -13.60
C LEU A 266 3.72 15.92 -12.85
N PRO A 267 3.40 16.28 -11.59
CA PRO A 267 4.26 17.15 -10.77
C PRO A 267 5.70 16.65 -10.62
N PHE A 268 5.92 15.33 -10.53
CA PHE A 268 7.26 14.75 -10.49
C PHE A 268 8.01 15.05 -11.80
N LEU A 269 7.41 14.74 -12.95
CA LEU A 269 8.02 14.95 -14.26
C LEU A 269 8.36 16.43 -14.51
N LYS A 270 7.44 17.33 -14.17
CA LYS A 270 7.66 18.79 -14.30
C LYS A 270 8.85 19.27 -13.46
N ARG A 271 9.05 18.70 -12.26
CA ARG A 271 10.17 19.04 -11.39
C ARG A 271 11.50 18.56 -11.96
N GLU A 272 11.56 17.34 -12.46
CA GLU A 272 12.79 16.80 -13.07
C GLU A 272 13.15 17.55 -14.36
N GLU A 273 12.17 17.86 -15.21
CA GLU A 273 12.36 18.66 -16.41
C GLU A 273 12.90 20.06 -16.07
N ALA A 274 12.30 20.75 -15.10
CA ALA A 274 12.74 22.08 -14.66
C ALA A 274 14.15 22.08 -14.05
N ALA A 275 14.58 20.97 -13.44
CA ALA A 275 15.93 20.82 -12.91
C ALA A 275 16.99 20.60 -14.00
N GLY A 276 16.58 20.36 -15.25
CA GLY A 276 17.49 20.16 -16.37
C GLY A 276 18.30 18.86 -16.29
N SER A 277 17.85 17.87 -15.50
CA SER A 277 18.51 16.57 -15.42
C SER A 277 18.51 15.84 -16.76
N GLY A 278 17.53 16.12 -17.62
CA GLY A 278 17.38 15.54 -18.96
C GLY A 278 17.04 14.05 -18.96
N ASP A 279 17.00 13.41 -17.78
CA ASP A 279 16.71 12.00 -17.62
C ASP A 279 15.21 11.80 -17.38
N VAL A 280 14.48 11.65 -18.47
CA VAL A 280 13.04 11.38 -18.49
C VAL A 280 12.73 9.90 -18.69
N ARG A 281 13.65 8.99 -18.32
CA ARG A 281 13.45 7.55 -18.44
C ARG A 281 12.51 7.04 -17.34
N PHE A 282 11.22 7.32 -17.48
CA PHE A 282 10.18 6.71 -16.66
C PHE A 282 9.50 5.56 -17.40
N SER A 283 8.88 4.67 -16.65
CA SER A 283 7.98 3.65 -17.19
C SER A 283 6.75 3.56 -16.27
N CYS A 284 5.62 3.19 -16.85
CA CYS A 284 4.34 3.18 -16.15
C CYS A 284 3.61 1.89 -16.50
N THR A 285 3.22 1.14 -15.48
CA THR A 285 2.27 0.04 -15.62
C THR A 285 1.01 0.35 -14.82
N VAL A 286 -0.14 -0.07 -15.32
CA VAL A 286 -1.44 0.24 -14.72
C VAL A 286 -2.17 -1.05 -14.41
N LEU A 287 -2.59 -1.21 -13.15
CA LEU A 287 -3.44 -2.32 -12.76
C LEU A 287 -4.89 -2.03 -13.15
N ALA A 288 -5.43 -2.80 -14.08
CA ALA A 288 -6.76 -2.58 -14.65
C ALA A 288 -7.41 -3.92 -15.07
N PRO A 289 -8.69 -3.94 -15.50
CA PRO A 289 -9.32 -5.15 -16.00
C PRO A 289 -8.50 -5.85 -17.09
N SER A 290 -8.41 -7.17 -17.03
CA SER A 290 -7.73 -7.97 -18.04
C SER A 290 -8.47 -7.96 -19.37
N THR A 291 -7.72 -7.93 -20.47
CA THR A 291 -8.24 -7.88 -21.85
C THR A 291 -8.16 -9.23 -22.55
N GLU A 292 -7.47 -10.20 -21.97
CA GLU A 292 -7.33 -11.56 -22.48
C GLU A 292 -8.21 -12.50 -21.63
N CYS A 293 -9.24 -13.07 -22.27
CA CYS A 293 -10.12 -14.10 -21.71
C CYS A 293 -9.74 -15.48 -22.25
#